data_AF-A0A1F5SVY3-F1
#
_entry.id   AF-A0A1F5SVY3-F1
#
_cell.length_a   1.000
_cell.length_b   1.000
_cell.length_c   1.000
_cell.angle_alpha   90.00
_cell.angle_beta   90.00
_cell.angle_gamma   90.00
#
_symmetry.space_group_name_H-M   'P 1'
#
loop_
_entity.id
_entity.type
_entity.pdbx_description
1 polymer ?
#
loop_
_entity_poly.entity_id
_entity_poly.type
_entity_poly.pdbx_seq_one_letter_code
_entity_poly.pdbx_strand_id
1 'polypeptide(L)'
;MKDLLPPQIIKHKRPIKFLIAGGTATAIDLLSLYFFTDILGIWYLFSACLAFTVAFFASFFLQKFWTFGDNDKERMYRQMSVYLAVALTNLLLNAIIMFILVDGFKIWYMAAQLMASGLIAGESYFVYKILIFNKSGLTVDEKMSTRGAWPDGRQGLAGSGKILIASGIYPPDLGGPAQYAKNLTEHLLSQNHQVKVLSYKLEKKLPTVIRHILYFFRVISRLNSADFIIALDTFSAGLPAVLAAKIFSKKIIIRTGGDFLWESYVERSGQSVTLKRFYEKMPVLNFKEKLILALSRLAMRQASAVVFSTAWQREIFMKYYGLNPAQTAIVENYYSGKARGGAEPEAKNFVWLGRMIKLKNVDLLKSAFAQAREKNKSLTLETYSGLEHAAAMKILSACYALILPSLSEVSPNLILEAISFNKPFICTRETGFYEKLKDYGLFVDPLDKTDITNKILFLADDYNYRQSKSKIANFNFSHSWEEIGKEFINLYKNL
;
A
#
# COMPACT_ATOMS: atom_id res chain seq x y z
N MET A 1 -8.94 -49.48 4.59
CA MET A 1 -9.72 -48.80 3.53
C MET A 1 -9.44 -47.29 3.42
N LYS A 2 -8.22 -46.81 3.76
CA LYS A 2 -7.86 -45.37 3.72
C LYS A 2 -6.92 -44.97 2.57
N ASP A 3 -6.45 -45.92 1.75
CA ASP A 3 -5.35 -45.68 0.80
C ASP A 3 -5.72 -45.83 -0.69
N LEU A 4 -6.99 -45.63 -1.07
CA LEU A 4 -7.46 -45.88 -2.44
C LEU A 4 -8.14 -44.69 -3.14
N LEU A 5 -7.89 -43.45 -2.71
CA LEU A 5 -8.41 -42.29 -3.43
C LEU A 5 -7.29 -41.41 -3.98
N PRO A 6 -7.24 -41.15 -5.30
CA PRO A 6 -6.21 -40.33 -5.91
C PRO A 6 -6.21 -38.88 -5.35
N PRO A 7 -5.03 -38.23 -5.26
CA PRO A 7 -4.85 -36.92 -4.62
C PRO A 7 -5.69 -35.78 -5.21
N GLN A 8 -6.25 -35.95 -6.41
CA GLN A 8 -7.19 -35.01 -7.03
C GLN A 8 -8.57 -34.97 -6.33
N ILE A 9 -9.06 -36.10 -5.79
CA ILE A 9 -10.37 -36.20 -5.12
C ILE A 9 -10.36 -35.54 -3.72
N ILE A 10 -9.20 -35.51 -3.07
CA ILE A 10 -9.02 -34.86 -1.76
C ILE A 10 -9.17 -33.33 -1.87
N LYS A 11 -8.89 -32.75 -3.05
CA LYS A 11 -8.96 -31.31 -3.31
C LYS A 11 -10.40 -30.79 -3.41
N HIS A 12 -11.34 -31.61 -3.88
CA HIS A 12 -12.76 -31.25 -4.06
C HIS A 12 -13.62 -31.41 -2.79
N LYS A 13 -13.14 -32.10 -1.74
CA LYS A 13 -13.92 -32.31 -0.51
C LYS A 13 -13.90 -31.12 0.46
N ARG A 14 -12.90 -30.23 0.39
CA ARG A 14 -12.75 -29.14 1.39
C ARG A 14 -13.86 -28.09 1.34
N PRO A 15 -14.31 -27.59 0.17
CA PRO A 15 -15.46 -26.67 0.12
C PRO A 15 -16.74 -27.32 0.64
N ILE A 16 -16.98 -28.60 0.31
CA ILE A 16 -18.16 -29.34 0.78
C ILE A 16 -18.11 -29.52 2.30
N LYS A 17 -16.97 -29.94 2.84
CA LYS A 17 -16.76 -30.00 4.30
C LYS A 17 -16.96 -28.64 4.97
N PHE A 18 -16.48 -27.57 4.35
CA PHE A 18 -16.66 -26.21 4.85
C PHE A 18 -18.15 -25.84 4.95
N LEU A 19 -18.94 -26.13 3.92
CA LEU A 19 -20.39 -25.91 3.91
C LEU A 19 -21.11 -26.78 4.94
N ILE A 20 -20.74 -28.07 5.06
CA ILE A 20 -21.31 -28.97 6.06
C ILE A 20 -21.01 -28.46 7.48
N ALA A 21 -19.75 -28.13 7.77
CA ALA A 21 -19.36 -27.59 9.07
C ALA A 21 -20.10 -26.28 9.40
N GLY A 22 -20.28 -25.41 8.41
CA GLY A 22 -21.09 -24.20 8.53
C GLY A 22 -22.56 -24.52 8.84
N GLY A 23 -23.19 -25.41 8.07
CA GLY A 23 -24.57 -25.85 8.28
C GLY A 23 -24.78 -26.52 9.65
N THR A 24 -23.82 -27.34 10.10
CA THR A 24 -23.83 -27.93 11.44
C THR A 24 -23.74 -26.86 12.52
N ALA A 25 -22.89 -25.85 12.36
CA ALA A 25 -22.81 -24.73 13.30
C ALA A 25 -24.12 -23.95 13.38
N THR A 26 -24.79 -23.71 12.24
CA THR A 26 -26.13 -23.07 12.20
C THR A 26 -27.18 -23.93 12.91
N ALA A 27 -27.16 -25.26 12.72
CA ALA A 27 -28.08 -26.14 13.43
C ALA A 27 -27.83 -26.12 14.94
N ILE A 28 -26.56 -26.12 15.37
CA ILE A 28 -26.19 -25.99 16.79
C ILE A 28 -26.67 -24.65 17.36
N ASP A 29 -26.56 -23.56 16.60
CA ASP A 29 -27.05 -22.24 17.00
C ASP A 29 -28.57 -22.27 17.27
N LEU A 30 -29.36 -22.75 16.31
CA LEU A 30 -30.82 -22.83 16.43
C LEU A 30 -31.27 -23.75 17.57
N LEU A 31 -30.64 -24.92 17.71
CA LEU A 31 -30.96 -25.86 18.79
C LEU A 31 -30.58 -25.29 20.16
N SER A 32 -29.44 -24.60 20.26
CA SER A 32 -29.01 -23.95 21.50
C SER A 32 -29.94 -22.79 21.86
N LEU A 33 -30.38 -22.00 20.89
CA LEU A 33 -31.33 -20.90 21.10
C LEU A 33 -32.67 -21.43 21.65
N TYR A 34 -33.21 -22.48 21.04
CA TYR A 34 -34.43 -23.14 21.51
C TYR A 34 -34.24 -23.70 22.93
N PHE A 35 -33.12 -24.39 23.18
CA PHE A 35 -32.82 -24.92 24.51
C PHE A 35 -32.73 -23.83 25.59
N PHE A 36 -32.02 -22.74 25.33
CA PHE A 36 -31.91 -21.65 26.30
C PHE A 36 -33.24 -20.91 26.49
N THR A 37 -34.01 -20.69 25.42
CA THR A 37 -35.25 -19.90 25.47
C THR A 37 -36.44 -20.70 26.00
N ASP A 38 -36.74 -21.86 25.39
CA ASP A 38 -37.96 -22.62 25.66
C ASP A 38 -37.80 -23.62 26.80
N ILE A 39 -36.60 -24.19 26.98
CA ILE A 39 -36.37 -25.21 28.03
C ILE A 39 -35.86 -24.54 29.32
N LEU A 40 -34.91 -23.62 29.22
CA LEU A 40 -34.33 -22.94 30.39
C LEU A 40 -35.04 -21.62 30.75
N GLY A 41 -35.97 -21.14 29.91
CA GLY A 41 -36.73 -19.92 30.19
C GLY A 41 -35.89 -18.64 30.19
N ILE A 42 -34.69 -18.68 29.59
CA ILE A 42 -33.80 -17.53 29.52
C ILE A 42 -34.34 -16.55 28.48
N TRP A 43 -34.26 -15.26 28.78
CA TRP A 43 -34.69 -14.20 27.86
C TRP A 43 -33.98 -14.32 26.49
N TYR A 44 -34.77 -14.28 25.40
CA TYR A 44 -34.34 -14.69 24.07
C TYR A 44 -33.10 -13.97 23.53
N LEU A 45 -32.87 -12.70 23.87
CA LEU A 45 -31.65 -11.99 23.45
C LEU A 45 -30.40 -12.54 24.14
N PHE A 46 -30.50 -12.89 25.44
CA PHE A 46 -29.39 -13.53 26.15
C PHE A 46 -29.18 -14.96 25.65
N SER A 47 -30.27 -15.69 25.39
CA SER A 47 -30.25 -17.00 24.74
C SER A 47 -29.55 -16.96 23.38
N ALA A 48 -29.81 -15.94 22.57
CA ALA A 48 -29.16 -15.74 21.27
C ALA A 48 -27.64 -15.48 21.41
N CYS A 49 -27.22 -14.68 22.39
CA CYS A 49 -25.78 -14.46 22.67
C CYS A 49 -25.08 -15.76 23.10
N LEU A 50 -25.71 -16.56 23.95
CA LEU A 50 -25.18 -17.86 24.39
C LEU A 50 -25.12 -18.87 23.24
N ALA A 51 -26.20 -18.98 22.47
CA ALA A 51 -26.28 -19.86 21.29
C ALA A 51 -25.19 -19.54 20.27
N PHE A 52 -25.01 -18.25 19.94
CA PHE A 52 -23.96 -17.78 19.05
C PHE A 52 -22.57 -18.17 19.56
N THR A 53 -22.33 -18.06 20.88
CA THR A 53 -21.05 -18.42 21.49
C THR A 53 -20.77 -19.92 21.33
N VAL A 54 -21.75 -20.79 21.61
CA VAL A 54 -21.62 -22.25 21.45
C VAL A 54 -21.39 -22.62 19.99
N ALA A 55 -22.21 -22.07 19.08
CA ALA A 55 -22.11 -22.30 17.65
C ALA A 55 -20.76 -21.83 17.09
N PHE A 56 -20.23 -20.69 17.58
CA PHE A 56 -18.92 -20.18 17.22
C PHE A 56 -17.80 -21.18 17.54
N PHE A 57 -17.77 -21.72 18.77
CA PHE A 57 -16.75 -22.72 19.15
C PHE A 57 -16.90 -24.01 18.35
N ALA A 58 -18.13 -24.52 18.18
CA ALA A 58 -18.40 -25.70 17.37
C ALA A 58 -17.91 -25.49 15.93
N SER A 59 -18.22 -24.34 15.34
CA SER A 59 -17.76 -23.93 14.01
C SER A 59 -16.23 -23.91 13.95
N PHE A 60 -15.56 -23.22 14.88
CA PHE A 60 -14.09 -23.13 14.91
C PHE A 60 -13.43 -24.52 14.95
N PHE A 61 -13.89 -25.40 15.85
CA PHE A 61 -13.31 -26.74 15.99
C PHE A 61 -13.59 -27.66 14.80
N LEU A 62 -14.80 -27.61 14.23
CA LEU A 62 -15.12 -28.34 12.99
C LEU A 62 -14.25 -27.86 11.83
N GLN A 63 -14.07 -26.55 11.68
CA GLN A 63 -13.21 -26.01 10.63
C GLN A 63 -11.74 -26.42 10.86
N LYS A 64 -11.23 -26.25 12.08
CA LYS A 64 -9.85 -26.56 12.45
C LYS A 64 -9.51 -28.03 12.25
N PHE A 65 -10.25 -28.93 12.91
CA PHE A 65 -9.88 -30.35 12.97
C PHE A 65 -10.45 -31.17 11.81
N TRP A 66 -11.62 -30.83 11.28
CA TRP A 66 -12.31 -31.66 10.28
C TRP A 66 -12.23 -31.11 8.85
N THR A 67 -12.51 -29.82 8.64
CA THR A 67 -12.46 -29.20 7.31
C THR A 67 -11.03 -29.07 6.81
N PHE A 68 -10.15 -28.52 7.63
CA PHE A 68 -8.77 -28.21 7.24
C PHE A 68 -7.71 -29.14 7.83
N GLY A 69 -8.02 -29.89 8.89
CA GLY A 69 -7.14 -30.92 9.46
C GLY A 69 -5.90 -30.37 10.16
N ASP A 70 -6.02 -29.23 10.83
CA ASP A 70 -4.93 -28.58 11.55
C ASP A 70 -4.92 -28.93 13.05
N ASN A 71 -4.10 -29.92 13.41
CA ASN A 71 -3.92 -30.39 14.78
C ASN A 71 -2.87 -29.62 15.60
N ASP A 72 -2.37 -28.49 15.10
CA ASP A 72 -1.38 -27.68 15.82
C ASP A 72 -2.03 -26.95 17.01
N LYS A 73 -1.55 -27.24 18.22
CA LYS A 73 -2.06 -26.67 19.48
C LYS A 73 -1.38 -25.35 19.85
N GLU A 74 -0.13 -25.13 19.46
CA GLU A 74 0.63 -23.92 19.80
C GLU A 74 0.02 -22.68 19.14
N ARG A 75 -0.49 -22.83 17.92
CA ARG A 75 -1.13 -21.74 17.16
C ARG A 75 -2.62 -21.56 17.47
N MET A 76 -3.20 -22.36 18.37
CA MET A 76 -4.65 -22.42 18.58
C MET A 76 -5.25 -21.08 19.02
N TYR A 77 -4.66 -20.41 20.00
CA TYR A 77 -5.16 -19.10 20.48
C TYR A 77 -5.14 -18.05 19.39
N ARG A 78 -4.03 -17.96 18.64
CA ARG A 78 -3.91 -17.02 17.51
C ARG A 78 -4.92 -17.33 16.40
N GLN A 79 -5.11 -18.61 16.06
CA GLN A 79 -6.11 -19.03 15.07
C GLN A 79 -7.51 -18.67 15.50
N MET A 80 -7.84 -18.87 16.78
CA MET A 80 -9.15 -18.54 17.35
C MET A 80 -9.40 -17.04 17.35
N SER A 81 -8.42 -16.21 17.74
CA SER A 81 -8.56 -14.74 17.68
C SER A 81 -8.77 -14.23 16.25
N VAL A 82 -8.03 -14.76 15.27
CA VAL A 82 -8.25 -14.41 13.86
C VAL A 82 -9.61 -14.91 13.39
N TYR A 83 -10.03 -16.12 13.77
CA TYR A 83 -11.34 -16.67 13.41
C TYR A 83 -12.49 -15.82 13.97
N LEU A 84 -12.39 -15.39 15.23
CA LEU A 84 -13.35 -14.47 15.84
C LEU A 84 -13.40 -13.13 15.10
N ALA A 85 -12.24 -12.56 14.75
CA ALA A 85 -12.18 -11.33 13.97
C ALA A 85 -12.86 -11.49 12.61
N VAL A 86 -12.72 -12.65 11.94
CA VAL A 86 -13.43 -12.94 10.69
C VAL A 86 -14.93 -13.02 10.92
N ALA A 87 -15.40 -13.75 11.92
CA ALA A 87 -16.82 -13.86 12.24
C ALA A 87 -17.47 -12.48 12.50
N LEU A 88 -16.82 -11.62 13.29
CA LEU A 88 -17.31 -10.26 13.56
C LEU A 88 -17.28 -9.36 12.32
N THR A 89 -16.24 -9.50 11.48
CA THR A 89 -16.15 -8.75 10.21
C THR A 89 -17.24 -9.18 9.24
N ASN A 90 -17.54 -10.47 9.17
CA ASN A 90 -18.60 -11.02 8.33
C ASN A 90 -19.98 -10.51 8.75
N LEU A 91 -20.22 -10.34 10.05
CA LEU A 91 -21.46 -9.75 10.54
C LEU A 91 -21.65 -8.32 10.00
N LEU A 92 -20.60 -7.49 10.09
CA LEU A 92 -20.64 -6.12 9.57
C LEU A 92 -20.76 -6.11 8.04
N LEU A 93 -20.01 -6.97 7.35
CA LEU A 93 -20.06 -7.10 5.90
C LEU A 93 -21.45 -7.55 5.43
N ASN A 94 -22.10 -8.47 6.13
CA ASN A 94 -23.47 -8.89 5.86
C ASN A 94 -24.42 -7.69 5.91
N ALA A 95 -24.35 -6.88 6.97
CA ALA A 95 -25.18 -5.69 7.11
C ALA A 95 -24.96 -4.67 5.96
N ILE A 96 -23.70 -4.43 5.57
CA ILE A 96 -23.36 -3.51 4.48
C ILE A 96 -23.87 -4.05 3.13
N ILE A 97 -23.67 -5.33 2.84
CA ILE A 97 -24.17 -5.95 1.61
C ILE A 97 -25.69 -5.87 1.57
N MET A 98 -26.37 -6.20 2.68
CA MET A 98 -27.82 -6.12 2.79
C MET A 98 -28.32 -4.70 2.50
N PHE A 99 -27.73 -3.68 3.12
CA PHE A 99 -28.07 -2.28 2.86
C PHE A 99 -27.88 -1.91 1.38
N ILE A 100 -26.76 -2.28 0.77
CA ILE A 100 -26.50 -1.97 -0.65
C ILE A 100 -27.52 -2.67 -1.56
N LEU A 101 -27.79 -3.97 -1.35
CA LEU A 101 -28.68 -4.74 -2.21
C LEU A 101 -30.15 -4.31 -2.03
N VAL A 102 -30.59 -4.11 -0.78
CA VAL A 102 -31.99 -3.76 -0.47
C VAL A 102 -32.26 -2.28 -0.67
N ASP A 103 -31.47 -1.38 -0.08
CA ASP A 103 -31.73 0.06 -0.17
C ASP A 103 -31.18 0.66 -1.46
N GLY A 104 -30.01 0.20 -1.92
CA GLY A 104 -29.37 0.70 -3.13
C GLY A 104 -29.97 0.13 -4.41
N PHE A 105 -30.01 -1.20 -4.53
CA PHE A 105 -30.47 -1.91 -5.73
C PHE A 105 -31.95 -2.33 -5.69
N LYS A 106 -32.65 -2.12 -4.57
CA LYS A 106 -34.07 -2.48 -4.39
C LYS A 106 -34.35 -3.98 -4.60
N ILE A 107 -33.37 -4.83 -4.31
CA ILE A 107 -33.50 -6.28 -4.35
C ILE A 107 -34.30 -6.75 -3.13
N TRP A 108 -35.17 -7.73 -3.33
CA TRP A 108 -35.93 -8.35 -2.25
C TRP A 108 -35.01 -8.92 -1.16
N TYR A 109 -35.30 -8.62 0.10
CA TYR A 109 -34.37 -8.87 1.22
C TYR A 109 -33.95 -10.33 1.39
N MET A 110 -34.83 -11.31 1.11
CA MET A 110 -34.47 -12.72 1.22
C MET A 110 -33.52 -13.16 0.08
N ALA A 111 -33.73 -12.65 -1.14
CA ALA A 111 -32.79 -12.86 -2.25
C ALA A 111 -31.45 -12.18 -1.96
N ALA A 112 -31.48 -10.95 -1.43
CA ALA A 112 -30.28 -10.23 -0.99
C ALA A 112 -29.51 -11.02 0.10
N GLN A 113 -30.22 -11.60 1.08
CA GLN A 113 -29.62 -12.40 2.15
C GLN A 113 -28.97 -13.68 1.60
N LEU A 114 -29.58 -14.34 0.62
CA LEU A 114 -28.97 -15.51 -0.03
C LEU A 114 -27.69 -15.14 -0.78
N MET A 115 -27.71 -14.02 -1.52
CA MET A 115 -26.54 -13.49 -2.23
C MET A 115 -25.41 -13.10 -1.26
N ALA A 116 -25.76 -12.39 -0.18
CA ALA A 116 -24.81 -11.99 0.86
C ALA A 116 -24.17 -13.22 1.53
N SER A 117 -24.99 -14.22 1.88
CA SER A 117 -24.51 -15.46 2.51
C SER A 117 -23.56 -16.23 1.59
N GLY A 118 -23.85 -16.30 0.28
CA GLY A 118 -22.97 -16.93 -0.70
C GLY A 118 -21.62 -16.20 -0.85
N LEU A 119 -21.64 -14.87 -0.89
CA LEU A 119 -20.43 -14.04 -0.95
C LEU A 119 -19.56 -14.21 0.29
N ILE A 120 -20.17 -14.16 1.49
CA ILE A 120 -19.48 -14.33 2.77
C ILE A 120 -18.89 -15.74 2.87
N ALA A 121 -19.67 -16.79 2.54
CA ALA A 121 -19.17 -18.16 2.57
C ALA A 121 -17.96 -18.36 1.64
N GLY A 122 -18.00 -17.77 0.44
CA GLY A 122 -16.90 -17.81 -0.52
C GLY A 122 -15.66 -17.12 0.02
N GLU A 123 -15.79 -15.87 0.48
CA GLU A 123 -14.71 -15.08 1.07
C GLU A 123 -14.07 -15.78 2.28
N SER A 124 -14.89 -16.26 3.20
CA SER A 124 -14.44 -16.86 4.46
C SER A 124 -13.75 -18.19 4.25
N TYR A 125 -14.18 -18.99 3.26
CA TYR A 125 -13.45 -20.19 2.87
C TYR A 125 -12.01 -19.88 2.46
N PHE A 126 -11.78 -18.82 1.67
CA PHE A 126 -10.42 -18.44 1.28
C PHE A 126 -9.62 -17.91 2.46
N VAL A 127 -10.21 -17.07 3.31
CA VAL A 127 -9.55 -16.56 4.52
C VAL A 127 -9.13 -17.71 5.43
N TYR A 128 -10.02 -18.65 5.73
CA TYR A 128 -9.71 -19.78 6.62
C TYR A 128 -8.68 -20.72 6.01
N LYS A 129 -8.85 -21.03 4.71
CA LYS A 129 -7.95 -21.91 3.98
C LYS A 129 -6.53 -21.36 3.88
N ILE A 130 -6.37 -20.04 3.70
CA ILE A 130 -5.07 -19.41 3.43
C ILE A 130 -4.40 -18.93 4.72
N LEU A 131 -5.17 -18.33 5.63
CA LEU A 131 -4.62 -17.62 6.79
C LEU A 131 -4.68 -18.39 8.09
N ILE A 132 -5.77 -19.11 8.33
CA ILE A 132 -5.99 -19.73 9.63
C ILE A 132 -5.41 -21.14 9.65
N PHE A 133 -5.73 -21.96 8.66
CA PHE A 133 -5.43 -23.40 8.68
C PHE A 133 -4.44 -23.87 7.60
N ASN A 134 -3.71 -22.94 6.96
CA ASN A 134 -2.61 -23.32 6.06
C ASN A 134 -1.29 -23.47 6.83
N LYS A 135 -0.71 -24.68 6.81
CA LYS A 135 0.67 -24.90 7.29
C LYS A 135 1.71 -24.16 6.44
N SER A 136 1.44 -23.91 5.14
CA SER A 136 2.40 -23.28 4.21
C SER A 136 2.18 -21.79 3.92
N GLY A 137 1.07 -21.21 4.36
CA GLY A 137 0.80 -19.77 4.23
C GLY A 137 1.74 -18.90 5.07
N LEU A 138 2.39 -19.52 6.07
CA LEU A 138 3.37 -18.92 6.96
C LEU A 138 4.83 -19.20 6.53
N THR A 139 5.12 -20.31 5.85
CA THR A 139 6.50 -20.77 5.60
C THR A 139 7.21 -20.09 4.42
N VAL A 140 6.48 -19.43 3.50
CA VAL A 140 7.10 -18.63 2.42
C VAL A 140 7.41 -17.21 2.89
N ASP A 141 6.73 -16.69 3.91
CA ASP A 141 7.12 -15.43 4.58
C ASP A 141 8.43 -15.63 5.37
N GLU A 142 8.64 -16.80 5.99
CA GLU A 142 9.82 -17.16 6.81
C GLU A 142 11.15 -17.30 6.04
N LYS A 143 11.13 -17.42 4.71
CA LYS A 143 12.37 -17.45 3.91
C LYS A 143 12.91 -16.05 3.59
N MET A 144 12.11 -15.00 3.79
CA MET A 144 12.53 -13.59 3.60
C MET A 144 12.43 -12.75 4.87
N SER A 145 11.53 -13.08 5.81
CA SER A 145 11.65 -12.60 7.19
C SER A 145 12.57 -13.55 7.93
N THR A 146 13.56 -13.05 8.65
CA THR A 146 14.40 -13.83 9.57
C THR A 146 13.53 -14.64 10.55
N ARG A 147 13.25 -15.89 10.18
CA ARG A 147 12.67 -17.01 10.93
C ARG A 147 11.31 -16.78 11.64
N GLY A 148 10.57 -17.88 11.76
CA GLY A 148 9.37 -18.01 12.59
C GLY A 148 9.63 -17.72 14.06
N ALA A 149 8.55 -17.42 14.79
CA ALA A 149 8.57 -16.77 16.11
C ALA A 149 9.36 -15.43 16.10
N TRP A 150 9.18 -14.57 17.10
CA TRP A 150 10.23 -13.59 17.36
C TRP A 150 11.40 -14.38 17.92
N PRO A 151 12.67 -14.13 17.53
CA PRO A 151 13.78 -14.89 18.09
C PRO A 151 13.73 -14.81 19.62
N ASP A 152 13.34 -15.92 20.25
CA ASP A 152 13.43 -16.10 21.69
C ASP A 152 14.92 -16.15 22.03
N GLY A 153 15.32 -15.40 23.06
CA GLY A 153 16.63 -15.58 23.67
C GLY A 153 17.66 -14.48 23.47
N ARG A 154 17.26 -13.22 23.26
CA ARG A 154 18.10 -12.10 23.75
C ARG A 154 17.26 -11.24 24.68
N GLN A 155 17.62 -11.29 25.96
CA GLN A 155 17.18 -10.36 26.99
C GLN A 155 17.18 -8.94 26.42
N GLY A 156 16.10 -8.20 26.71
CA GLY A 156 15.88 -6.87 26.21
C GLY A 156 17.09 -5.97 26.41
N LEU A 157 17.74 -5.61 25.32
CA LEU A 157 18.58 -4.43 25.28
C LEU A 157 17.62 -3.23 25.23
N ALA A 158 17.70 -2.38 26.26
CA ALA A 158 16.94 -1.14 26.33
C ALA A 158 17.06 -0.38 25.00
N GLY A 159 15.95 -0.30 24.24
CA GLY A 159 15.89 0.36 22.93
C GLY A 159 15.39 -0.50 21.76
N SER A 160 15.35 -1.84 21.88
CA SER A 160 14.84 -2.71 20.80
C SER A 160 13.31 -2.77 20.76
N GLY A 161 12.70 -2.54 19.59
CA GLY A 161 11.25 -2.60 19.36
C GLY A 161 10.86 -3.61 18.28
N LYS A 162 9.64 -4.14 18.36
CA LYS A 162 9.03 -5.09 17.42
C LYS A 162 8.16 -4.35 16.42
N ILE A 163 8.59 -4.29 15.16
CA ILE A 163 8.01 -3.40 14.15
C ILE A 163 7.39 -4.23 13.04
N LEU A 164 6.14 -3.94 12.70
CA LEU A 164 5.47 -4.51 11.52
C LEU A 164 5.44 -3.48 10.39
N ILE A 165 6.10 -3.76 9.27
CA ILE A 165 6.00 -2.94 8.06
C ILE A 165 4.93 -3.54 7.14
N ALA A 166 3.87 -2.80 6.88
CA ALA A 166 2.79 -3.17 5.96
C ALA A 166 2.97 -2.45 4.61
N SER A 167 3.06 -3.19 3.51
CA SER A 167 3.27 -2.63 2.18
C SER A 167 2.49 -3.36 1.09
N GLY A 168 1.94 -2.65 0.12
CA GLY A 168 1.33 -3.28 -1.07
C GLY A 168 2.35 -3.93 -2.02
N ILE A 169 3.64 -3.54 -1.94
CA ILE A 169 4.72 -4.01 -2.82
C ILE A 169 6.03 -4.23 -2.05
N TYR A 170 6.88 -5.12 -2.53
CA TYR A 170 8.20 -5.40 -1.94
C TYR A 170 9.18 -5.82 -3.05
N PRO A 171 10.49 -5.56 -2.95
CA PRO A 171 11.44 -5.98 -3.97
C PRO A 171 11.28 -7.48 -4.29
N PRO A 172 11.28 -7.87 -5.58
CA PRO A 172 11.76 -7.13 -6.75
C PRO A 172 10.78 -6.13 -7.38
N ASP A 173 9.57 -5.93 -6.81
CA ASP A 173 8.66 -4.89 -7.32
C ASP A 173 9.32 -3.50 -7.27
N LEU A 174 9.09 -2.69 -8.31
CA LEU A 174 9.62 -1.33 -8.39
C LEU A 174 8.67 -0.34 -7.71
N GLY A 175 9.24 0.61 -6.98
CA GLY A 175 8.51 1.74 -6.40
C GLY A 175 9.03 2.19 -5.04
N GLY A 176 8.64 3.41 -4.64
CA GLY A 176 9.03 4.00 -3.35
C GLY A 176 8.68 3.13 -2.13
N PRO A 177 7.46 2.56 -2.03
CA PRO A 177 7.10 1.67 -0.92
C PRO A 177 7.98 0.41 -0.85
N ALA A 178 8.36 -0.19 -2.00
CA ALA A 178 9.24 -1.35 -2.02
C ALA A 178 10.66 -1.01 -1.54
N GLN A 179 11.21 0.12 -2.00
CA GLN A 179 12.52 0.61 -1.53
C GLN A 179 12.51 0.89 -0.02
N TYR A 180 11.47 1.55 0.49
CA TYR A 180 11.34 1.80 1.92
C TYR A 180 11.19 0.52 2.73
N ALA A 181 10.34 -0.42 2.28
CA ALA A 181 10.16 -1.68 2.98
C ALA A 181 11.48 -2.42 3.16
N LYS A 182 12.35 -2.43 2.14
CA LYS A 182 13.68 -3.06 2.22
C LYS A 182 14.65 -2.25 3.08
N ASN A 183 14.94 -1.01 2.71
CA ASN A 183 16.04 -0.26 3.32
C ASN A 183 15.73 0.12 4.78
N LEU A 184 14.48 0.43 5.11
CA LEU A 184 14.07 0.68 6.48
C LEU A 184 14.16 -0.60 7.33
N THR A 185 13.84 -1.76 6.77
CA THR A 185 14.03 -3.05 7.45
C THR A 185 15.50 -3.32 7.73
N GLU A 186 16.36 -3.20 6.71
CA GLU A 186 17.81 -3.43 6.85
C GLU A 186 18.42 -2.50 7.91
N HIS A 187 18.04 -1.22 7.91
CA HIS A 187 18.52 -0.26 8.90
C HIS A 187 17.99 -0.55 10.32
N LEU A 188 16.68 -0.78 10.48
CA LEU A 188 16.10 -1.05 11.80
C LEU A 188 16.64 -2.36 12.40
N LEU A 189 16.88 -3.40 11.58
CA LEU A 189 17.55 -4.62 12.01
C LEU A 189 18.99 -4.37 12.48
N SER A 190 19.73 -3.49 11.82
CA SER A 190 21.10 -3.13 12.25
C SER A 190 21.12 -2.37 13.58
N GLN A 191 20.00 -1.73 13.95
CA GLN A 191 19.77 -1.07 15.24
C GLN A 191 19.15 -2.00 16.30
N ASN A 192 19.24 -3.32 16.13
CA ASN A 192 18.70 -4.34 17.03
C ASN A 192 17.16 -4.30 17.23
N HIS A 193 16.41 -3.60 16.38
CA HIS A 193 14.96 -3.78 16.32
C HIS A 193 14.64 -5.12 15.67
N GLN A 194 13.49 -5.68 16.03
CA GLN A 194 12.98 -6.85 15.36
C GLN A 194 11.93 -6.36 14.34
N VAL A 195 12.13 -6.67 13.06
CA VAL A 195 11.26 -6.16 11.98
C VAL A 195 10.62 -7.30 11.20
N LYS A 196 9.32 -7.21 10.96
CA LYS A 196 8.58 -8.10 10.05
C LYS A 196 7.95 -7.28 8.95
N VAL A 197 8.14 -7.71 7.70
CA VAL A 197 7.47 -7.08 6.54
C VAL A 197 6.31 -7.95 6.09
N LEU A 198 5.15 -7.33 5.87
CA LEU A 198 3.97 -7.97 5.32
C LEU A 198 3.64 -7.32 3.97
N SER A 199 3.77 -8.08 2.88
CA SER A 199 3.49 -7.61 1.53
C SER A 199 2.40 -8.42 0.80
N TYR A 200 1.80 -7.83 -0.24
CA TYR A 200 0.86 -8.53 -1.11
C TYR A 200 1.55 -9.67 -1.85
N LYS A 201 0.93 -10.86 -1.80
CA LYS A 201 1.31 -12.07 -2.52
C LYS A 201 0.15 -12.55 -3.36
N LEU A 202 -0.66 -13.47 -2.82
CA LEU A 202 -1.90 -13.95 -3.46
C LEU A 202 -2.89 -12.81 -3.67
N GLU A 203 -2.86 -11.83 -2.78
CA GLU A 203 -3.57 -10.56 -2.84
C GLU A 203 -3.54 -9.94 -4.23
N LYS A 204 -2.37 -9.92 -4.90
CA LYS A 204 -2.20 -9.33 -6.23
C LYS A 204 -3.14 -9.95 -7.29
N LYS A 205 -3.54 -11.21 -7.11
CA LYS A 205 -4.43 -11.96 -8.02
C LYS A 205 -5.91 -11.88 -7.62
N LEU A 206 -6.22 -11.36 -6.44
CA LEU A 206 -7.58 -11.31 -5.91
C LEU A 206 -8.27 -9.98 -6.31
N PRO A 207 -9.61 -10.00 -6.47
CA PRO A 207 -10.41 -8.79 -6.58
C PRO A 207 -10.17 -7.85 -5.40
N THR A 208 -10.29 -6.54 -5.64
CA THR A 208 -9.91 -5.49 -4.68
C THR A 208 -10.52 -5.70 -3.29
N VAL A 209 -11.82 -6.00 -3.18
CA VAL A 209 -12.47 -6.16 -1.87
C VAL A 209 -11.89 -7.36 -1.10
N ILE A 210 -11.86 -8.53 -1.73
CA ILE A 210 -11.34 -9.77 -1.14
C ILE A 210 -9.87 -9.61 -0.75
N ARG A 211 -9.10 -8.90 -1.58
CA ARG A 211 -7.69 -8.58 -1.32
C ARG A 211 -7.49 -7.82 0.00
N HIS A 212 -8.26 -6.75 0.22
CA HIS A 212 -8.13 -5.95 1.44
C HIS A 212 -8.57 -6.72 2.67
N ILE A 213 -9.63 -7.52 2.56
CA ILE A 213 -10.12 -8.37 3.66
C ILE A 213 -9.08 -9.42 4.04
N LEU A 214 -8.53 -10.16 3.05
CA LEU A 214 -7.47 -11.12 3.29
C LEU A 214 -6.24 -10.46 3.94
N TYR A 215 -5.82 -9.30 3.42
CA TYR A 215 -4.66 -8.60 3.95
C TYR A 215 -4.90 -8.08 5.37
N PHE A 216 -6.09 -7.58 5.68
CA PHE A 216 -6.51 -7.18 7.03
C PHE A 216 -6.30 -8.31 8.05
N PHE A 217 -6.77 -9.53 7.73
CA PHE A 217 -6.56 -10.68 8.62
C PHE A 217 -5.10 -11.11 8.72
N ARG A 218 -4.31 -10.95 7.64
CA ARG A 218 -2.86 -11.17 7.71
C ARG A 218 -2.20 -10.19 8.66
N VAL A 219 -2.57 -8.91 8.62
CA VAL A 219 -2.09 -7.90 9.57
C VAL A 219 -2.44 -8.33 10.99
N ILE A 220 -3.71 -8.61 11.29
CA ILE A 220 -4.17 -9.07 12.61
C ILE A 220 -3.33 -10.23 13.12
N SER A 221 -3.07 -11.22 12.25
CA SER A 221 -2.29 -12.39 12.62
C SER A 221 -0.86 -12.03 13.11
N ARG A 222 -0.32 -10.85 12.80
CA ARG A 222 1.02 -10.39 13.22
C ARG A 222 0.98 -9.30 14.31
N LEU A 223 -0.19 -8.75 14.64
CA LEU A 223 -0.34 -7.61 15.56
C LEU A 223 0.03 -7.90 17.01
N ASN A 224 -0.36 -9.05 17.55
CA ASN A 224 -0.20 -9.37 18.99
C ASN A 224 1.25 -9.30 19.47
N SER A 225 2.18 -9.25 18.54
CA SER A 225 3.59 -9.39 18.77
C SER A 225 4.41 -8.20 18.27
N ALA A 226 3.76 -7.21 17.65
CA ALA A 226 4.37 -5.95 17.24
C ALA A 226 4.03 -4.84 18.25
N ASP A 227 4.97 -3.94 18.50
CA ASP A 227 4.80 -2.75 19.32
C ASP A 227 4.07 -1.66 18.54
N PHE A 228 4.44 -1.49 17.26
CA PHE A 228 3.74 -0.59 16.32
C PHE A 228 3.89 -1.04 14.86
N ILE A 229 3.17 -0.34 13.98
CA ILE A 229 3.08 -0.63 12.56
C ILE A 229 3.54 0.58 11.74
N ILE A 230 4.28 0.33 10.66
CA ILE A 230 4.57 1.32 9.62
C ILE A 230 3.86 0.86 8.33
N ALA A 231 2.86 1.61 7.88
CA ALA A 231 2.18 1.34 6.62
C ALA A 231 2.76 2.23 5.51
N LEU A 232 3.16 1.65 4.39
CA LEU A 232 3.89 2.35 3.31
C LEU A 232 3.00 2.84 2.17
N ASP A 233 1.69 2.88 2.39
CA ASP A 233 0.71 3.54 1.53
C ASP A 233 -0.54 3.91 2.34
N THR A 234 -1.44 4.72 1.76
CA THR A 234 -2.63 5.23 2.44
C THR A 234 -3.89 4.37 2.27
N PHE A 235 -3.92 3.48 1.26
CA PHE A 235 -5.17 2.84 0.83
C PHE A 235 -5.05 1.32 0.66
N SER A 236 -4.03 0.84 -0.04
CA SER A 236 -3.85 -0.59 -0.31
C SER A 236 -3.50 -1.35 0.97
N ALA A 237 -2.25 -1.28 1.43
CA ALA A 237 -1.87 -1.86 2.72
C ALA A 237 -2.26 -0.94 3.89
N GLY A 238 -2.36 0.38 3.65
CA GLY A 238 -2.68 1.39 4.66
C GLY A 238 -4.01 1.18 5.35
N LEU A 239 -5.11 1.19 4.58
CA LEU A 239 -6.47 1.04 5.12
C LEU A 239 -6.65 -0.23 5.99
N PRO A 240 -6.34 -1.45 5.49
CA PRO A 240 -6.47 -2.65 6.31
C PRO A 240 -5.54 -2.64 7.52
N ALA A 241 -4.32 -2.09 7.40
CA ALA A 241 -3.42 -1.99 8.54
C ALA A 241 -3.95 -1.05 9.63
N VAL A 242 -4.53 0.09 9.27
CA VAL A 242 -5.13 1.05 10.22
C VAL A 242 -6.34 0.47 10.90
N LEU A 243 -7.24 -0.17 10.16
CA LEU A 243 -8.41 -0.81 10.75
C LEU A 243 -7.99 -1.88 11.75
N ALA A 244 -7.00 -2.71 11.39
CA ALA A 244 -6.48 -3.73 12.28
C ALA A 244 -5.79 -3.10 13.51
N ALA A 245 -4.98 -2.06 13.32
CA ALA A 245 -4.32 -1.34 14.41
C ALA A 245 -5.34 -0.76 15.40
N LYS A 246 -6.40 -0.12 14.90
CA LYS A 246 -7.44 0.51 15.71
C LYS A 246 -8.19 -0.51 16.56
N ILE A 247 -8.57 -1.65 15.97
CA ILE A 247 -9.29 -2.72 16.70
C ILE A 247 -8.44 -3.30 17.84
N PHE A 248 -7.13 -3.44 17.62
CA PHE A 248 -6.21 -4.03 18.60
C PHE A 248 -5.44 -2.99 19.41
N SER A 249 -5.85 -1.72 19.37
CA SER A 249 -5.21 -0.59 20.07
C SER A 249 -3.70 -0.50 19.86
N LYS A 250 -3.23 -0.79 18.64
CA LYS A 250 -1.82 -0.67 18.24
C LYS A 250 -1.56 0.70 17.62
N LYS A 251 -0.39 1.26 17.90
CA LYS A 251 0.07 2.48 17.22
C LYS A 251 0.41 2.16 15.77
N ILE A 252 0.04 3.06 14.87
CA ILE A 252 0.32 2.93 13.44
C ILE A 252 0.74 4.27 12.84
N ILE A 253 1.84 4.24 12.09
CA ILE A 253 2.34 5.35 11.30
C ILE A 253 2.07 5.03 9.84
N ILE A 254 1.29 5.87 9.15
CA ILE A 254 1.15 5.80 7.69
C ILE A 254 2.23 6.68 7.08
N ARG A 255 2.96 6.17 6.09
CA ARG A 255 3.75 6.99 5.17
C ARG A 255 3.02 7.15 3.86
N THR A 256 2.79 8.40 3.45
CA THR A 256 2.13 8.70 2.17
C THR A 256 3.06 8.43 0.99
N GLY A 257 2.44 8.01 -0.13
CA GLY A 257 3.09 7.92 -1.43
C GLY A 257 2.51 8.97 -2.36
N GLY A 258 2.08 8.56 -3.56
CA GLY A 258 1.23 9.38 -4.42
C GLY A 258 -0.20 9.54 -3.87
N ASP A 259 -1.05 10.21 -4.64
CA ASP A 259 -2.48 10.36 -4.32
C ASP A 259 -3.29 9.38 -5.16
N PHE A 260 -3.76 8.29 -4.54
CA PHE A 260 -4.49 7.24 -5.24
C PHE A 260 -5.82 7.71 -5.83
N LEU A 261 -6.50 8.69 -5.20
CA LEU A 261 -7.77 9.22 -5.68
C LEU A 261 -7.55 10.02 -6.97
N TRP A 262 -6.63 10.98 -6.92
CA TRP A 262 -6.30 11.83 -8.05
C TRP A 262 -5.69 11.02 -9.21
N GLU A 263 -4.76 10.10 -8.93
CA GLU A 263 -4.20 9.19 -9.93
C GLU A 263 -5.31 8.37 -10.62
N SER A 264 -6.24 7.82 -9.84
CA SER A 264 -7.38 7.05 -10.38
C SER A 264 -8.31 7.93 -11.22
N TYR A 265 -8.55 9.17 -10.80
CA TYR A 265 -9.41 10.11 -11.52
C TYR A 265 -8.81 10.52 -12.87
N VAL A 266 -7.54 10.93 -12.88
CA VAL A 266 -6.82 11.35 -14.09
C VAL A 266 -6.78 10.21 -15.10
N GLU A 267 -6.45 9.01 -14.65
CA GLU A 267 -6.36 7.83 -15.52
C GLU A 267 -7.72 7.45 -16.10
N ARG A 268 -8.78 7.45 -15.28
CA ARG A 268 -10.14 7.12 -15.74
C ARG A 268 -10.72 8.18 -16.67
N SER A 269 -10.57 9.46 -16.33
CA SER A 269 -11.21 10.57 -17.04
C SER A 269 -10.42 11.04 -18.26
N GLY A 270 -9.12 10.76 -18.33
CA GLY A 270 -8.22 11.31 -19.33
C GLY A 270 -7.99 12.81 -19.19
N GLN A 271 -8.47 13.46 -18.13
CA GLN A 271 -8.30 14.90 -17.94
C GLN A 271 -6.89 15.23 -17.42
N SER A 272 -6.25 16.21 -18.05
CA SER A 272 -4.94 16.73 -17.63
C SER A 272 -5.12 17.76 -16.51
N VAL A 273 -5.28 17.28 -15.27
CA VAL A 273 -5.41 18.13 -14.07
C VAL A 273 -4.28 17.83 -13.07
N THR A 274 -3.66 18.88 -12.53
CA THR A 274 -2.60 18.77 -11.51
C THR A 274 -3.21 18.38 -10.15
N LEU A 275 -2.43 17.81 -9.25
CA LEU A 275 -2.89 17.37 -7.92
C LEU A 275 -3.47 18.55 -7.14
N LYS A 276 -2.79 19.70 -7.16
CA LYS A 276 -3.25 20.91 -6.47
C LYS A 276 -4.59 21.39 -7.04
N ARG A 277 -4.69 21.53 -8.37
CA ARG A 277 -5.92 21.97 -9.04
C ARG A 277 -7.08 21.00 -8.84
N PHE A 278 -6.80 19.70 -8.80
CA PHE A 278 -7.81 18.67 -8.54
C PHE A 278 -8.51 18.90 -7.20
N TYR A 279 -7.80 19.32 -6.15
CA TYR A 279 -8.43 19.62 -4.87
C TYR A 279 -9.00 21.03 -4.76
N GLU A 280 -8.37 22.03 -5.39
CA GLU A 280 -8.89 23.40 -5.42
C GLU A 280 -10.25 23.48 -6.15
N LYS A 281 -10.41 22.70 -7.22
CA LYS A 281 -11.65 22.60 -7.99
C LYS A 281 -12.04 21.12 -8.13
N MET A 282 -12.48 20.53 -7.02
CA MET A 282 -12.84 19.11 -6.96
C MET A 282 -13.87 18.75 -8.03
N PRO A 283 -13.53 17.88 -8.99
CA PRO A 283 -14.46 17.47 -10.03
C PRO A 283 -15.55 16.56 -9.46
N VAL A 284 -16.59 16.31 -10.25
CA VAL A 284 -17.63 15.34 -9.87
C VAL A 284 -17.01 13.94 -9.81
N LEU A 285 -16.96 13.40 -8.59
CA LEU A 285 -16.45 12.06 -8.32
C LEU A 285 -17.54 11.02 -8.55
N ASN A 286 -17.18 9.88 -9.15
CA ASN A 286 -18.08 8.72 -9.20
C ASN A 286 -18.15 8.01 -7.84
N PHE A 287 -19.02 7.00 -7.71
CA PHE A 287 -19.19 6.26 -6.45
C PHE A 287 -17.87 5.64 -5.94
N LYS A 288 -17.08 5.03 -6.83
CA LYS A 288 -15.79 4.41 -6.47
C LYS A 288 -14.80 5.45 -5.92
N GLU A 289 -14.72 6.63 -6.54
CA GLU A 289 -13.84 7.72 -6.12
C GLU A 289 -14.29 8.36 -4.81
N LYS A 290 -15.60 8.55 -4.63
CA LYS A 290 -16.17 8.96 -3.33
C LYS A 290 -15.80 7.97 -2.23
N LEU A 291 -15.87 6.67 -2.52
CA LEU A 291 -15.48 5.62 -1.59
C LEU A 291 -13.96 5.65 -1.30
N ILE A 292 -13.11 5.83 -2.32
CA ILE A 292 -11.67 5.98 -2.14
C ILE A 292 -11.37 7.18 -1.23
N LEU A 293 -12.00 8.33 -1.49
CA LEU A 293 -11.84 9.54 -0.68
C LEU A 293 -12.26 9.30 0.77
N ALA A 294 -13.45 8.71 0.99
CA ALA A 294 -13.99 8.45 2.32
C ALA A 294 -13.10 7.48 3.13
N LEU A 295 -12.68 6.37 2.52
CA LEU A 295 -11.84 5.37 3.18
C LEU A 295 -10.40 5.87 3.40
N SER A 296 -9.84 6.63 2.46
CA SER A 296 -8.51 7.24 2.64
C SER A 296 -8.53 8.28 3.76
N ARG A 297 -9.60 9.09 3.87
CA ARG A 297 -9.83 10.00 5.02
C ARG A 297 -9.93 9.23 6.33
N LEU A 298 -10.72 8.15 6.34
CA LEU A 298 -10.84 7.29 7.52
C LEU A 298 -9.47 6.74 7.93
N ALA A 299 -8.73 6.12 7.01
CA ALA A 299 -7.41 5.54 7.29
C ALA A 299 -6.45 6.59 7.88
N MET A 300 -6.31 7.75 7.23
CA MET A 300 -5.35 8.77 7.69
C MET A 300 -5.78 9.48 8.99
N ARG A 301 -7.09 9.68 9.22
CA ARG A 301 -7.58 10.27 10.49
C ARG A 301 -7.50 9.31 11.68
N GLN A 302 -7.51 8.02 11.42
CA GLN A 302 -7.45 6.98 12.46
C GLN A 302 -6.03 6.47 12.69
N ALA A 303 -5.06 6.86 11.85
CA ALA A 303 -3.66 6.59 12.09
C ALA A 303 -3.14 7.38 13.28
N SER A 304 -2.17 6.82 14.00
CA SER A 304 -1.53 7.53 15.12
C SER A 304 -0.64 8.66 14.62
N ALA A 305 0.04 8.46 13.49
CA ALA A 305 0.72 9.52 12.75
C ALA A 305 0.61 9.32 11.23
N VAL A 306 0.67 10.42 10.48
CA VAL A 306 0.72 10.46 9.02
C VAL A 306 1.98 11.20 8.59
N VAL A 307 2.89 10.47 7.97
CA VAL A 307 4.19 10.92 7.50
C VAL A 307 4.11 11.26 6.01
N PHE A 308 4.54 12.47 5.67
CA PHE A 308 4.65 12.97 4.30
C PHE A 308 6.10 13.07 3.87
N SER A 309 6.39 12.86 2.59
CA SER A 309 7.74 13.08 2.04
C SER A 309 8.05 14.55 1.75
N THR A 310 7.02 15.41 1.65
CA THR A 310 7.16 16.84 1.36
C THR A 310 6.11 17.68 2.09
N ALA A 311 6.48 18.92 2.45
CA ALA A 311 5.55 19.91 3.02
C ALA A 311 4.38 20.21 2.07
N TRP A 312 4.66 20.30 0.77
CA TRP A 312 3.66 20.56 -0.26
C TRP A 312 2.51 19.55 -0.25
N GLN A 313 2.81 18.24 -0.20
CA GLN A 313 1.74 17.23 -0.11
C GLN A 313 1.03 17.29 1.24
N ARG A 314 1.78 17.50 2.33
CA ARG A 314 1.23 17.62 3.68
C ARG A 314 0.17 18.72 3.76
N GLU A 315 0.44 19.90 3.21
CA GLU A 315 -0.49 21.04 3.22
C GLU A 315 -1.79 20.74 2.45
N ILE A 316 -1.66 20.15 1.26
CA ILE A 316 -2.82 19.72 0.46
C ILE A 316 -3.65 18.72 1.29
N PHE A 317 -3.01 17.68 1.82
CA PHE A 317 -3.73 16.61 2.50
C PHE A 317 -4.34 17.08 3.82
N MET A 318 -3.64 17.92 4.59
CA MET A 318 -4.19 18.51 5.82
C MET A 318 -5.49 19.26 5.54
N LYS A 319 -5.52 20.11 4.52
CA LYS A 319 -6.70 20.88 4.13
C LYS A 319 -7.85 19.99 3.64
N TYR A 320 -7.59 19.07 2.71
CA TYR A 320 -8.66 18.35 2.01
C TYR A 320 -9.04 17.00 2.62
N TYR A 321 -8.17 16.40 3.43
CA TYR A 321 -8.49 15.20 4.21
C TYR A 321 -8.85 15.53 5.66
N GLY A 322 -8.68 16.78 6.11
CA GLY A 322 -8.99 17.21 7.47
C GLY A 322 -8.14 16.47 8.49
N LEU A 323 -6.82 16.58 8.34
CA LEU A 323 -5.85 15.97 9.25
C LEU A 323 -5.43 16.98 10.32
N ASN A 324 -5.26 16.51 11.55
CA ASN A 324 -4.73 17.33 12.64
C ASN A 324 -3.23 17.60 12.42
N PRO A 325 -2.75 18.87 12.44
CA PRO A 325 -1.33 19.17 12.33
C PRO A 325 -0.44 18.33 13.27
N ALA A 326 -0.87 18.10 14.51
CA ALA A 326 -0.11 17.36 15.52
C ALA A 326 0.07 15.86 15.19
N GLN A 327 -0.81 15.29 14.36
CA GLN A 327 -0.69 13.89 13.93
C GLN A 327 0.14 13.76 12.64
N THR A 328 0.65 14.86 12.09
CA THR A 328 1.36 14.86 10.81
C THR A 328 2.84 15.19 10.99
N ALA A 329 3.69 14.51 10.24
CA ALA A 329 5.13 14.75 10.23
C ALA A 329 5.67 14.75 8.79
N ILE A 330 6.84 15.36 8.60
CA ILE A 330 7.60 15.29 7.35
C ILE A 330 8.82 14.42 7.63
N VAL A 331 8.99 13.37 6.84
CA VAL A 331 10.18 12.51 6.80
C VAL A 331 10.56 12.44 5.34
N GLU A 332 11.61 13.17 4.96
CA GLU A 332 12.00 13.31 3.56
C GLU A 332 12.48 11.97 2.97
N ASN A 333 12.53 11.90 1.64
CA ASN A 333 13.13 10.75 0.99
C ASN A 333 14.64 10.69 1.17
N TYR A 334 15.21 9.53 0.86
CA TYR A 334 16.65 9.34 0.83
C TYR A 334 17.30 10.29 -0.19
N TYR A 335 18.32 11.03 0.25
CA TYR A 335 19.25 11.77 -0.60
C TYR A 335 20.65 11.22 -0.40
N SER A 336 21.31 10.83 -1.49
CA SER A 336 22.68 10.30 -1.44
C SER A 336 23.74 11.34 -1.06
N GLY A 337 23.39 12.62 -0.98
CA GLY A 337 24.32 13.70 -0.66
C GLY A 337 25.14 14.14 -1.86
N LYS A 338 26.20 13.37 -2.18
CA LYS A 338 27.16 13.73 -3.23
C LYS A 338 26.87 13.06 -4.57
N ALA A 339 27.19 13.76 -5.65
CA ALA A 339 27.19 13.19 -6.99
C ALA A 339 28.23 12.05 -7.06
N ARG A 340 27.78 10.85 -7.43
CA ARG A 340 28.60 9.69 -7.80
C ARG A 340 29.34 9.92 -9.13
N GLY A 341 28.87 10.87 -9.93
CA GLY A 341 29.35 11.14 -11.26
C GLY A 341 28.73 10.19 -12.29
N GLY A 342 28.33 10.73 -13.44
CA GLY A 342 27.89 9.98 -14.62
C GLY A 342 28.91 10.10 -15.75
N ALA A 343 28.71 9.33 -16.82
CA ALA A 343 29.51 9.47 -18.04
C ALA A 343 29.20 10.80 -18.71
N GLU A 344 30.15 11.41 -19.43
CA GLU A 344 29.82 12.53 -20.30
C GLU A 344 28.93 12.05 -21.45
N PRO A 345 27.85 12.78 -21.80
CA PRO A 345 26.93 12.34 -22.85
C PRO A 345 27.58 12.48 -24.22
N GLU A 346 27.42 11.47 -25.07
CA GLU A 346 27.95 11.45 -26.45
C GLU A 346 27.07 12.27 -27.43
N ALA A 347 25.81 12.52 -27.05
CA ALA A 347 24.84 13.25 -27.85
C ALA A 347 23.86 14.03 -26.95
N LYS A 348 23.03 14.91 -27.53
CA LYS A 348 21.97 15.63 -26.82
C LYS A 348 20.71 14.75 -26.64
N ASN A 349 20.90 13.59 -26.00
CA ASN A 349 19.84 12.61 -25.75
C ASN A 349 19.10 12.86 -24.44
N PHE A 350 17.89 13.37 -24.55
CA PHE A 350 16.98 13.53 -23.42
C PHE A 350 16.31 12.19 -23.13
N VAL A 351 16.24 11.83 -21.85
CA VAL A 351 15.65 10.58 -21.41
C VAL A 351 14.42 10.86 -20.58
N TRP A 352 13.36 10.09 -20.83
CA TRP A 352 12.20 9.96 -19.94
C TRP A 352 12.11 8.51 -19.45
N LEU A 353 11.95 8.34 -18.13
CA LEU A 353 11.82 7.04 -17.47
C LEU A 353 10.54 7.05 -16.61
N GLY A 354 9.61 6.13 -16.86
CA GLY A 354 8.39 6.08 -16.05
C GLY A 354 7.35 5.08 -16.55
N ARG A 355 6.18 5.10 -15.90
CA ARG A 355 5.02 4.31 -16.34
C ARG A 355 4.29 5.06 -17.45
N MET A 356 3.84 4.36 -18.48
CA MET A 356 2.98 4.92 -19.54
C MET A 356 1.54 5.09 -19.03
N ILE A 357 1.32 6.13 -18.23
CA ILE A 357 0.02 6.51 -17.66
C ILE A 357 -0.24 7.99 -17.90
N LYS A 358 -1.51 8.41 -17.90
CA LYS A 358 -1.89 9.78 -18.27
C LYS A 358 -1.19 10.85 -17.42
N LEU A 359 -1.06 10.57 -16.13
CA LEU A 359 -0.32 11.37 -15.15
C LEU A 359 1.07 11.81 -15.65
N LYS A 360 1.80 10.92 -16.32
CA LYS A 360 3.20 11.15 -16.70
C LYS A 360 3.35 12.00 -17.96
N ASN A 361 2.24 12.36 -18.61
CA ASN A 361 2.15 13.40 -19.63
C ASN A 361 3.07 13.18 -20.85
N VAL A 362 3.29 11.91 -21.22
CA VAL A 362 4.25 11.53 -22.26
C VAL A 362 3.83 12.02 -23.64
N ASP A 363 2.53 12.11 -23.92
CA ASP A 363 2.03 12.58 -25.22
C ASP A 363 2.36 14.06 -25.45
N LEU A 364 2.14 14.91 -24.43
CA LEU A 364 2.50 16.32 -24.50
C LEU A 364 4.01 16.49 -24.60
N LEU A 365 4.79 15.70 -23.85
CA LEU A 365 6.24 15.66 -23.96
C LEU A 365 6.69 15.36 -25.39
N LYS A 366 6.16 14.30 -26.01
CA LYS A 366 6.51 13.93 -27.40
C LYS A 366 6.18 15.05 -28.39
N SER A 367 5.03 15.70 -28.22
CA SER A 367 4.63 16.86 -29.04
C SER A 367 5.56 18.06 -28.85
N ALA A 368 5.89 18.41 -27.60
CA ALA A 368 6.82 19.49 -27.28
C ALA A 368 8.23 19.21 -27.81
N PHE A 369 8.68 17.95 -27.74
CA PHE A 369 9.98 17.53 -28.22
C PHE A 369 10.06 17.55 -29.75
N ALA A 370 8.99 17.15 -30.45
CA ALA A 370 8.92 17.28 -31.91
C ALA A 370 9.11 18.73 -32.35
N GLN A 371 8.45 19.69 -31.67
CA GLN A 371 8.59 21.12 -31.93
C GLN A 371 10.00 21.66 -31.59
N ALA A 372 10.64 21.13 -30.53
CA ALA A 372 12.04 21.47 -30.24
C ALA A 372 12.99 20.96 -31.34
N ARG A 373 12.74 19.76 -31.86
CA ARG A 373 13.58 19.11 -32.88
C ARG A 373 13.50 19.80 -34.25
N GLU A 374 12.39 20.46 -34.56
CA GLU A 374 12.28 21.34 -35.75
C GLU A 374 13.32 22.47 -35.72
N LYS A 375 13.62 22.99 -34.52
CA LYS A 375 14.61 24.06 -34.32
C LYS A 375 16.03 23.54 -34.10
N ASN A 376 16.18 22.35 -33.51
CA ASN A 376 17.47 21.69 -33.33
C ASN A 376 17.38 20.20 -33.65
N LYS A 377 17.87 19.83 -34.84
CA LYS A 377 17.81 18.44 -35.35
C LYS A 377 18.69 17.45 -34.59
N SER A 378 19.65 17.91 -33.78
CA SER A 378 20.53 17.02 -33.00
C SER A 378 19.88 16.44 -31.75
N LEU A 379 18.66 16.88 -31.42
CA LEU A 379 17.94 16.46 -30.21
C LEU A 379 17.27 15.10 -30.41
N THR A 380 17.52 14.18 -29.48
CA THR A 380 16.85 12.89 -29.42
C THR A 380 16.10 12.73 -28.08
N LEU A 381 14.94 12.08 -28.13
CA LEU A 381 14.16 11.72 -26.95
C LEU A 381 14.04 10.20 -26.89
N GLU A 382 14.52 9.62 -25.79
CA GLU A 382 14.38 8.21 -25.50
C GLU A 382 13.37 8.03 -24.35
N THR A 383 12.33 7.24 -24.58
CA THR A 383 11.28 6.98 -23.58
C THR A 383 11.28 5.52 -23.18
N TYR A 384 11.47 5.23 -21.90
CA TYR A 384 11.46 3.85 -21.40
C TYR A 384 10.42 3.63 -20.29
N SER A 385 9.77 2.46 -20.33
CA SER A 385 8.80 2.03 -19.34
C SER A 385 9.05 0.57 -18.95
N GLY A 386 8.85 0.25 -17.67
CA GLY A 386 8.97 -1.12 -17.16
C GLY A 386 10.41 -1.66 -17.07
N LEU A 387 11.43 -0.79 -17.11
CA LEU A 387 12.82 -1.20 -16.94
C LEU A 387 13.12 -1.60 -15.49
N GLU A 388 13.99 -2.60 -15.32
CA GLU A 388 14.61 -2.87 -14.03
C GLU A 388 15.47 -1.69 -13.56
N HIS A 389 15.56 -1.53 -12.24
CA HIS A 389 16.25 -0.39 -11.64
C HIS A 389 17.70 -0.24 -12.12
N ALA A 390 18.46 -1.34 -12.17
CA ALA A 390 19.86 -1.29 -12.61
C ALA A 390 20.01 -0.82 -14.06
N ALA A 391 19.13 -1.28 -14.96
CA ALA A 391 19.11 -0.85 -16.35
C ALA A 391 18.73 0.64 -16.48
N ALA A 392 17.72 1.08 -15.72
CA ALA A 392 17.32 2.49 -15.68
C ALA A 392 18.47 3.40 -15.20
N MET A 393 19.22 3.00 -14.18
CA MET A 393 20.37 3.77 -13.68
C MET A 393 21.51 3.85 -14.69
N LYS A 394 21.77 2.78 -15.47
CA LYS A 394 22.77 2.77 -16.53
C LYS A 394 22.43 3.75 -17.66
N ILE A 395 21.17 3.81 -18.06
CA ILE A 395 20.70 4.78 -19.06
C ILE A 395 20.81 6.20 -18.50
N LEU A 396 20.34 6.41 -17.27
CA LEU A 396 20.34 7.71 -16.63
C LEU A 396 21.77 8.25 -16.42
N SER A 397 22.73 7.41 -16.08
CA SER A 397 24.12 7.85 -15.87
C SER A 397 24.83 8.25 -17.17
N ALA A 398 24.33 7.85 -18.33
CA ALA A 398 24.90 8.16 -19.64
C ALA A 398 24.14 9.25 -20.41
N CYS A 399 22.88 9.55 -20.05
CA CYS A 399 22.05 10.49 -20.81
C CYS A 399 22.54 11.94 -20.74
N TYR A 400 22.08 12.78 -21.67
CA TYR A 400 22.32 14.22 -21.64
C TYR A 400 21.56 14.89 -20.50
N ALA A 401 20.25 14.65 -20.43
CA ALA A 401 19.36 15.20 -19.41
C ALA A 401 18.13 14.32 -19.18
N LEU A 402 17.60 14.34 -17.95
CA LEU A 402 16.33 13.69 -17.59
C LEU A 402 15.16 14.67 -17.74
N ILE A 403 14.04 14.26 -18.33
CA ILE A 403 12.83 15.09 -18.44
C ILE A 403 11.61 14.38 -17.84
N LEU A 404 10.94 15.01 -16.87
CA LEU A 404 9.76 14.50 -16.16
C LEU A 404 8.65 15.58 -16.09
N PRO A 405 7.89 15.80 -17.17
CA PRO A 405 6.86 16.84 -17.25
C PRO A 405 5.48 16.32 -16.78
N SER A 406 5.47 15.44 -15.77
CA SER A 406 4.24 14.85 -15.23
C SER A 406 3.27 15.93 -14.72
N LEU A 407 1.97 15.64 -14.71
CA LEU A 407 0.97 16.59 -14.23
C LEU A 407 1.23 17.04 -12.79
N SER A 408 1.71 16.14 -11.93
CA SER A 408 2.37 16.48 -10.67
C SER A 408 3.31 15.36 -10.22
N GLU A 409 4.32 15.70 -9.41
CA GLU A 409 5.24 14.75 -8.78
C GLU A 409 5.37 15.06 -7.29
N VAL A 410 4.97 14.16 -6.39
CA VAL A 410 5.06 14.45 -4.94
C VAL A 410 6.51 14.56 -4.48
N SER A 411 7.33 13.57 -4.84
CA SER A 411 8.74 13.46 -4.45
C SER A 411 9.47 12.56 -5.46
N PRO A 412 9.85 13.11 -6.63
CA PRO A 412 10.35 12.31 -7.76
C PRO A 412 11.77 11.79 -7.52
N ASN A 413 11.89 10.54 -7.05
CA ASN A 413 13.19 9.90 -6.78
C ASN A 413 14.14 9.88 -8.00
N LEU A 414 13.62 9.78 -9.23
CA LEU A 414 14.44 9.80 -10.44
C LEU A 414 15.19 11.13 -10.63
N ILE A 415 14.64 12.26 -10.17
CA ILE A 415 15.37 13.54 -10.18
C ILE A 415 16.57 13.49 -9.23
N LEU A 416 16.39 12.86 -8.06
CA LEU A 416 17.47 12.69 -7.09
C LEU A 416 18.57 11.75 -7.64
N GLU A 417 18.19 10.70 -8.37
CA GLU A 417 19.15 9.83 -9.06
C GLU A 417 19.89 10.59 -10.17
N ALA A 418 19.21 11.43 -10.95
CA ALA A 418 19.83 12.26 -11.99
C ALA A 418 20.86 13.24 -11.38
N ILE A 419 20.48 13.91 -10.28
CA ILE A 419 21.38 14.77 -9.50
C ILE A 419 22.61 13.97 -9.05
N SER A 420 22.42 12.74 -8.58
CA SER A 420 23.54 11.89 -8.14
C SER A 420 24.50 11.54 -9.28
N PHE A 421 24.06 11.55 -10.54
CA PHE A 421 24.93 11.37 -11.71
C PHE A 421 25.42 12.69 -12.32
N ASN A 422 25.18 13.82 -11.64
CA ASN A 422 25.45 15.16 -12.16
C ASN A 422 24.78 15.42 -13.53
N LYS A 423 23.54 14.93 -13.68
CA LYS A 423 22.75 15.06 -14.92
C LYS A 423 21.72 16.17 -14.78
N PRO A 424 21.76 17.19 -15.66
CA PRO A 424 20.70 18.19 -15.75
C PRO A 424 19.32 17.57 -15.93
N PHE A 425 18.31 18.25 -15.40
CA PHE A 425 16.94 17.75 -15.48
C PHE A 425 15.91 18.85 -15.72
N ILE A 426 14.81 18.46 -16.34
CA ILE A 426 13.60 19.25 -16.52
C ILE A 426 12.48 18.54 -15.75
N CYS A 427 11.85 19.21 -14.78
CA CYS A 427 10.78 18.63 -13.95
C CYS A 427 9.52 19.51 -14.00
N THR A 428 8.36 18.93 -13.76
CA THR A 428 7.14 19.73 -13.52
C THR A 428 7.32 20.65 -12.32
N ARG A 429 6.83 21.89 -12.40
CA ARG A 429 6.76 22.81 -11.25
C ARG A 429 5.72 22.39 -10.21
N GLU A 430 4.78 21.52 -10.60
CA GLU A 430 3.77 20.94 -9.70
C GLU A 430 4.39 19.79 -8.91
N THR A 431 5.37 20.11 -8.07
CA THR A 431 6.16 19.13 -7.34
C THR A 431 6.46 19.56 -5.92
N GLY A 432 6.51 18.59 -5.01
CA GLY A 432 6.90 18.84 -3.64
C GLY A 432 8.37 19.20 -3.46
N PHE A 433 9.19 19.09 -4.51
CA PHE A 433 10.60 19.50 -4.51
C PHE A 433 10.87 20.87 -5.12
N TYR A 434 9.84 21.62 -5.56
CA TYR A 434 10.04 22.86 -6.31
C TYR A 434 10.91 23.85 -5.53
N GLU A 435 10.52 24.19 -4.30
CA GLU A 435 11.28 25.16 -3.48
C GLU A 435 12.71 24.70 -3.19
N LYS A 436 12.92 23.39 -3.01
CA LYS A 436 14.23 22.82 -2.68
C LYS A 436 15.17 22.73 -3.89
N LEU A 437 14.61 22.52 -5.08
CA LEU A 437 15.37 22.20 -6.29
C LEU A 437 15.33 23.30 -7.37
N LYS A 438 14.56 24.39 -7.19
CA LYS A 438 14.41 25.50 -8.16
C LYS A 438 15.74 26.11 -8.63
N ASP A 439 16.75 26.12 -7.78
CA ASP A 439 18.07 26.69 -8.11
C ASP A 439 18.99 25.69 -8.83
N TYR A 440 18.64 24.40 -8.84
CA TYR A 440 19.44 23.30 -9.40
C TYR A 440 18.90 22.77 -10.74
N GLY A 441 17.58 22.84 -10.94
CA GLY A 441 16.91 22.26 -12.11
C GLY A 441 16.09 23.25 -12.90
N LEU A 442 15.59 22.79 -14.05
CA LEU A 442 14.61 23.54 -14.85
C LEU A 442 13.21 23.03 -14.54
N PHE A 443 12.27 23.96 -14.34
CA PHE A 443 10.89 23.64 -14.01
C PHE A 443 9.93 24.14 -15.08
N VAL A 444 8.93 23.30 -15.41
CA VAL A 444 7.96 23.58 -16.48
C VAL A 444 6.53 23.58 -15.96
N ASP A 445 5.66 24.35 -16.60
CA ASP A 445 4.22 24.09 -16.55
C ASP A 445 3.93 22.75 -17.25
N PRO A 446 3.37 21.74 -16.58
CA PRO A 446 3.04 20.47 -17.23
C PRO A 446 1.88 20.60 -18.24
N LEU A 447 1.17 21.72 -18.28
CA LEU A 447 0.07 21.96 -19.22
C LEU A 447 0.46 22.86 -20.40
N ASP A 448 1.64 23.46 -20.38
CA ASP A 448 2.10 24.36 -21.44
C ASP A 448 3.17 23.68 -22.31
N LYS A 449 2.76 23.30 -23.52
CA LYS A 449 3.67 22.71 -24.52
C LYS A 449 4.83 23.65 -24.87
N THR A 450 4.55 24.94 -25.01
CA THR A 450 5.53 25.95 -25.41
C THR A 450 6.59 26.11 -24.32
N ASP A 451 6.15 26.10 -23.06
CA ASP A 451 7.06 26.15 -21.93
C ASP A 451 8.02 24.95 -21.94
N ILE A 452 7.49 23.73 -22.07
CA ILE A 452 8.30 22.50 -22.17
C ILE A 452 9.30 22.58 -23.33
N THR A 453 8.85 22.99 -24.53
CA THR A 453 9.71 23.16 -25.71
C THR A 453 10.84 24.16 -25.44
N ASN A 454 10.52 25.30 -24.82
CA ASN A 454 11.52 26.34 -24.53
C ASN A 454 12.56 25.85 -23.51
N LYS A 455 12.17 25.10 -22.47
CA LYS A 455 13.13 24.52 -21.52
C LYS A 455 14.03 23.45 -22.16
N ILE A 456 13.51 22.65 -23.08
CA ILE A 456 14.31 21.68 -23.86
C ILE A 456 15.39 22.43 -24.66
N LEU A 457 14.99 23.47 -25.39
CA LEU A 457 15.91 24.26 -26.22
C LEU A 457 16.91 25.05 -25.38
N PHE A 458 16.47 25.60 -24.25
CA PHE A 458 17.35 26.27 -23.30
C PHE A 458 18.45 25.33 -22.80
N LEU A 459 18.08 24.11 -22.39
CA LEU A 459 19.04 23.14 -21.89
C LEU A 459 19.93 22.54 -22.99
N ALA A 460 19.47 22.58 -24.24
CA ALA A 460 20.24 22.15 -25.40
C ALA A 460 21.35 23.14 -25.81
N ASP A 461 21.36 24.36 -25.28
CA ASP A 461 22.47 25.29 -25.46
C ASP A 461 23.66 24.89 -24.58
N ASP A 462 24.87 24.88 -25.14
CA ASP A 462 26.06 24.33 -24.47
C ASP A 462 26.52 25.18 -23.29
N TYR A 463 26.26 26.49 -23.30
CA TYR A 463 26.54 27.35 -22.16
C TYR A 463 25.55 27.04 -21.02
N ASN A 464 24.26 27.04 -21.31
CA ASN A 464 23.20 26.75 -20.34
C ASN A 464 23.30 25.34 -19.75
N TYR A 465 23.70 24.35 -20.57
CA TYR A 465 23.97 22.99 -20.12
C TYR A 465 25.10 22.94 -19.08
N ARG A 466 26.25 23.58 -19.37
CA ARG A 466 27.39 23.65 -18.44
C ARG A 466 27.02 24.36 -17.14
N GLN A 467 26.26 25.45 -17.22
CA GLN A 467 25.74 26.14 -16.04
C GLN A 467 24.83 25.22 -15.21
N SER A 468 23.95 24.46 -15.86
CA SER A 468 23.05 23.51 -15.17
C SER A 468 23.83 22.38 -14.49
N LYS A 469 24.85 21.81 -15.13
CA LYS A 469 25.77 20.85 -14.48
C LYS A 469 26.51 21.47 -13.29
N SER A 470 27.02 22.69 -13.42
CA SER A 470 27.73 23.36 -12.33
C SER A 470 26.84 23.58 -11.11
N LYS A 471 25.56 23.92 -11.32
CA LYS A 471 24.58 24.05 -10.23
C LYS A 471 24.36 22.72 -9.52
N ILE A 472 24.15 21.64 -10.27
CA ILE A 472 23.92 20.30 -9.72
C ILE A 472 25.16 19.76 -9.00
N ALA A 473 26.37 20.04 -9.49
CA ALA A 473 27.61 19.67 -8.82
C ALA A 473 27.74 20.27 -7.41
N ASN A 474 27.08 21.41 -7.15
CA ASN A 474 27.03 22.06 -5.84
C ASN A 474 25.87 21.55 -4.95
N PHE A 475 25.11 20.54 -5.38
CA PHE A 475 24.08 19.92 -4.56
C PHE A 475 24.72 19.18 -3.38
N ASN A 476 24.29 19.51 -2.16
CA ASN A 476 24.88 19.01 -0.92
C ASN A 476 23.86 18.47 0.09
N PHE A 477 22.57 18.39 -0.27
CA PHE A 477 21.55 17.85 0.62
C PHE A 477 21.70 16.33 0.75
N SER A 478 21.82 15.85 1.99
CA SER A 478 21.83 14.42 2.33
C SER A 478 20.67 14.07 3.24
N HIS A 479 20.16 12.85 3.10
CA HIS A 479 19.24 12.25 4.05
C HIS A 479 19.35 10.74 3.92
N SER A 480 19.92 10.12 4.92
CA SER A 480 20.28 8.72 4.95
C SER A 480 19.12 7.85 5.44
N TRP A 481 19.20 6.54 5.17
CA TRP A 481 18.27 5.58 5.77
C TRP A 481 18.39 5.51 7.30
N GLU A 482 19.53 5.93 7.85
CA GLU A 482 19.72 6.04 9.28
C GLU A 482 18.91 7.18 9.89
N GLU A 483 18.94 8.36 9.27
CA GLU A 483 18.12 9.49 9.69
C GLU A 483 16.63 9.16 9.56
N ILE A 484 16.20 8.60 8.41
CA ILE A 484 14.82 8.15 8.20
C ILE A 484 14.41 7.16 9.30
N GLY A 485 15.24 6.16 9.59
CA GLY A 485 14.98 5.17 10.64
C GLY A 485 14.77 5.81 12.01
N LYS A 486 15.68 6.72 12.40
CA LYS A 486 15.58 7.48 13.66
C LYS A 486 14.32 8.34 13.72
N GLU A 487 13.95 9.00 12.63
CA GLU A 487 12.72 9.81 12.57
C GLU A 487 11.47 8.96 12.81
N PHE A 488 11.35 7.78 12.19
CA PHE A 488 10.22 6.86 12.44
C PHE A 488 10.17 6.37 13.89
N ILE A 489 11.32 6.04 14.48
CA ILE A 489 11.40 5.61 15.89
C ILE A 489 11.06 6.75 16.84
N ASN A 490 11.54 7.97 16.59
CA ASN A 490 11.25 9.14 17.40
C ASN A 490 9.77 9.53 17.31
N LEU A 491 9.18 9.46 16.12
CA LEU A 491 7.74 9.63 15.95
C LEU A 491 6.97 8.62 16.78
N TYR A 492 7.32 7.34 16.74
CA TYR A 492 6.67 6.32 17.55
C TYR A 492 6.78 6.59 19.05
N LYS A 493 7.95 7.00 19.55
CA LYS A 493 8.14 7.32 20.98
C LYS A 493 7.27 8.47 21.48
N ASN A 494 6.83 9.36 20.57
CA ASN A 494 6.00 10.52 20.87
C ASN A 494 4.48 10.25 20.72
N LEU A 495 4.07 9.01 20.38
CA LEU A 495 2.67 8.60 20.22
C LEU A 495 2.11 7.95 21.46
#